data_AF-A0AAD5GGY5-F1
#
_entry.id   AF-A0AAD5GGY5-F1
#
_cell.length_a   1.000
_cell.length_b   1.000
_cell.length_c   1.000
_cell.angle_alpha   90.00
_cell.angle_beta   90.00
_cell.angle_gamma   90.00
#
_symmetry.space_group_name_H-M   'P 1'
#
loop_
_entity.id
_entity.type
_entity.pdbx_description
1 polymer ?
#
loop_
_entity_poly.entity_id
_entity_poly.type
_entity_poly.pdbx_seq_one_letter_code
_entity_poly.pdbx_strand_id
1 'polypeptide(L)'
;MTTTITTTLPPLSHHHLRRTNLPSFHKPLISTFPKPSPMHFIPLTRLRSTTGSNIIIPNLPTLHNAILLVQSSPPTWQSAIFTNLLIFLLGSPVLVTGLSVSGIVAAFLLGTLTWRGFGPSGFLLVALYFVIGTAVTKVKMAQKEAQGVAEKGKGRRGPGSVIGSSAAGCVCALLSIYGAGGKSFTRLWELGFVASFCTKLSDTVSSEIGKAYGKTTYLVTTFKVVPRGTEGAVSVEGTVAGIMASILLASVGCFLGKIKVAEAVVCVLASQIANVGESVIGAVLQDKEGFKWLTNDAVNVINISLGSILAILIQQLVLRYWLP
;
A
#
# COMPACT_ATOMS: atom_id res chain seq x y z
N MET A 1 -23.62 -28.02 -63.08
CA MET A 1 -23.36 -28.78 -61.84
C MET A 1 -23.85 -27.93 -60.68
N THR A 2 -24.57 -28.53 -59.74
CA THR A 2 -25.45 -27.81 -58.81
C THR A 2 -25.10 -28.20 -57.38
N THR A 3 -24.80 -27.24 -56.50
CA THR A 3 -24.85 -27.48 -55.05
C THR A 3 -25.11 -26.18 -54.30
N THR A 4 -26.36 -25.96 -53.92
CA THR A 4 -26.75 -25.00 -52.87
C THR A 4 -26.77 -25.76 -51.56
N ILE A 5 -26.12 -25.26 -50.50
CA ILE A 5 -26.19 -25.87 -49.17
C ILE A 5 -26.97 -24.95 -48.24
N THR A 6 -28.17 -25.41 -47.88
CA THR A 6 -29.07 -24.80 -46.90
C THR A 6 -28.76 -25.41 -45.52
N THR A 7 -28.52 -24.59 -44.50
CA THR A 7 -28.39 -25.06 -43.11
C THR A 7 -29.65 -24.74 -42.31
N THR A 8 -30.36 -25.78 -41.86
CA THR A 8 -31.60 -25.71 -41.09
C THR A 8 -31.37 -25.83 -39.58
N LEU A 9 -32.25 -25.21 -38.79
CA LEU A 9 -32.34 -25.36 -37.33
C LEU A 9 -33.18 -26.61 -36.95
N PRO A 10 -32.80 -27.35 -35.88
CA PRO A 10 -33.69 -28.31 -35.21
C PRO A 10 -34.31 -27.75 -33.91
N PRO A 11 -35.41 -28.35 -33.37
CA PRO A 11 -36.31 -27.69 -32.42
C PRO A 11 -36.22 -28.17 -30.95
N LEU A 12 -37.08 -27.57 -30.11
CA LEU A 12 -37.25 -27.81 -28.66
C LEU A 12 -37.60 -29.26 -28.29
N SER A 13 -37.20 -29.69 -27.08
CA SER A 13 -37.71 -30.89 -26.41
C SER A 13 -38.65 -30.55 -25.25
N HIS A 14 -39.75 -31.30 -25.14
CA HIS A 14 -40.66 -31.29 -23.99
C HIS A 14 -40.25 -32.36 -22.97
N HIS A 15 -40.39 -32.09 -21.67
CA HIS A 15 -40.34 -33.13 -20.63
C HIS A 15 -41.66 -33.25 -19.85
N HIS A 16 -41.95 -34.50 -19.50
CA HIS A 16 -43.28 -35.02 -19.15
C HIS A 16 -43.92 -34.53 -17.85
N LEU A 17 -45.26 -34.47 -17.89
CA LEU A 17 -46.17 -34.50 -16.75
C LEU A 17 -46.03 -35.81 -15.93
N ARG A 18 -46.24 -35.73 -14.61
CA ARG A 18 -46.74 -36.87 -13.82
C ARG A 18 -47.82 -36.42 -12.83
N ARG A 19 -49.07 -36.84 -13.09
CA ARG A 19 -50.18 -36.83 -12.10
C ARG A 19 -50.11 -38.08 -11.22
N THR A 20 -50.52 -37.96 -9.96
CA THR A 20 -51.07 -39.07 -9.16
C THR A 20 -52.28 -38.57 -8.38
N ASN A 21 -53.27 -39.44 -8.16
CA ASN A 21 -54.63 -39.09 -7.74
C ASN A 21 -54.87 -39.20 -6.21
N LEU A 22 -55.90 -38.48 -5.74
CA LEU A 22 -56.66 -38.70 -4.48
C LEU A 22 -57.46 -40.04 -4.52
N PRO A 23 -58.16 -40.52 -3.44
CA PRO A 23 -58.69 -39.84 -2.23
C PRO A 23 -58.31 -40.56 -0.88
N SER A 24 -58.98 -40.52 0.29
CA SER A 24 -60.33 -40.04 0.72
C SER A 24 -60.47 -39.70 2.22
N PHE A 25 -61.48 -38.88 2.51
CA PHE A 25 -62.23 -38.59 3.76
C PHE A 25 -62.03 -39.44 5.04
N HIS A 26 -61.89 -38.73 6.17
CA HIS A 26 -62.69 -38.93 7.39
C HIS A 26 -62.90 -37.59 8.16
N LYS A 27 -64.02 -37.49 8.89
CA LYS A 27 -64.46 -36.43 9.83
C LYS A 27 -65.26 -37.14 10.95
N PRO A 28 -65.61 -36.49 12.09
CA PRO A 28 -65.01 -35.33 12.76
C PRO A 28 -64.71 -35.59 14.26
N LEU A 29 -64.13 -34.63 14.98
CA LEU A 29 -64.34 -34.47 16.44
C LEU A 29 -64.25 -32.98 16.82
N ILE A 30 -64.91 -32.60 17.92
CA ILE A 30 -65.29 -31.21 18.25
C ILE A 30 -64.47 -30.67 19.45
N SER A 31 -64.44 -29.33 19.58
CA SER A 31 -63.96 -28.52 20.73
C SER A 31 -62.44 -28.22 20.72
N THR A 32 -61.93 -27.05 21.10
CA THR A 32 -62.54 -25.80 21.64
C THR A 32 -61.88 -24.56 21.01
N PHE A 33 -62.55 -23.39 21.01
CA PHE A 33 -61.98 -22.10 20.56
C PHE A 33 -61.36 -21.31 21.73
N PRO A 34 -60.15 -20.74 21.57
CA PRO A 34 -59.67 -19.63 22.43
C PRO A 34 -60.27 -18.29 21.99
N LYS A 35 -60.54 -17.39 22.96
CA LYS A 35 -61.05 -16.03 22.70
C LYS A 35 -60.03 -15.14 21.98
N PRO A 36 -60.47 -14.22 21.08
CA PRO A 36 -59.62 -13.15 20.56
C PRO A 36 -59.47 -12.00 21.57
N SER A 37 -58.27 -11.41 21.61
CA SER A 37 -57.95 -10.20 22.38
C SER A 37 -58.62 -8.94 21.78
N PRO A 38 -58.98 -7.92 22.58
CA PRO A 38 -59.66 -6.73 22.08
C PRO A 38 -58.76 -5.85 21.20
N MET A 39 -59.36 -5.29 20.15
CA MET A 39 -58.73 -4.42 19.16
C MET A 39 -58.75 -2.97 19.64
N HIS A 40 -57.58 -2.36 19.84
CA HIS A 40 -57.49 -0.94 20.20
C HIS A 40 -57.80 -0.04 18.98
N PHE A 41 -58.86 0.75 19.08
CA PHE A 41 -59.18 1.81 18.13
C PHE A 41 -58.12 2.93 18.19
N ILE A 42 -57.54 3.28 17.05
CA ILE A 42 -56.69 4.47 16.88
C ILE A 42 -57.57 5.56 16.25
N PRO A 43 -57.76 6.73 16.90
CA PRO A 43 -58.50 7.82 16.29
C PRO A 43 -57.64 8.54 15.24
N LEU A 44 -58.17 8.67 14.02
CA LEU A 44 -57.59 9.50 12.96
C LEU A 44 -57.73 10.98 13.32
N THR A 45 -56.63 11.72 13.47
CA THR A 45 -56.69 13.19 13.52
C THR A 45 -55.44 13.85 12.92
N ARG A 46 -55.68 14.77 11.96
CA ARG A 46 -54.75 15.73 11.34
C ARG A 46 -53.47 15.17 10.67
N LEU A 47 -53.58 14.99 9.36
CA LEU A 47 -52.48 15.27 8.43
C LEU A 47 -51.99 16.70 8.66
N ARG A 48 -50.76 16.86 9.18
CA ARG A 48 -50.01 18.11 9.13
C ARG A 48 -48.85 17.94 8.16
N SER A 49 -48.80 18.78 7.13
CA SER A 49 -47.66 18.87 6.23
C SER A 49 -46.46 19.50 6.96
N THR A 50 -45.35 18.77 7.00
CA THR A 50 -44.02 19.35 7.16
C THR A 50 -43.06 18.60 6.24
N THR A 51 -42.89 19.14 5.03
CA THR A 51 -41.74 18.86 4.19
C THR A 51 -40.49 19.21 5.00
N GLY A 52 -39.70 18.20 5.34
CA GLY A 52 -38.60 18.31 6.30
C GLY A 52 -37.64 17.16 6.12
N SER A 53 -37.04 17.08 4.93
CA SER A 53 -35.91 16.20 4.68
C SER A 53 -34.75 16.65 5.59
N ASN A 54 -34.64 16.03 6.76
CA ASN A 54 -33.45 16.11 7.59
C ASN A 54 -32.29 15.48 6.83
N ILE A 55 -31.64 16.28 5.98
CA ILE A 55 -30.29 16.02 5.52
C ILE A 55 -29.46 15.94 6.79
N ILE A 56 -29.01 14.73 7.13
CA ILE A 56 -28.07 14.51 8.22
C ILE A 56 -26.74 15.10 7.75
N ILE A 57 -26.58 16.41 7.98
CA ILE A 57 -25.26 17.04 7.92
C ILE A 57 -24.45 16.34 9.01
N PRO A 58 -23.36 15.63 8.67
CA PRO A 58 -22.53 15.01 9.69
C PRO A 58 -22.01 16.13 10.61
N ASN A 59 -22.29 16.02 11.91
CA ASN A 59 -21.85 17.01 12.89
C ASN A 59 -20.35 17.27 12.70
N LEU A 60 -20.01 18.49 12.27
CA LEU A 60 -18.63 18.93 12.21
C LEU A 60 -18.05 18.75 13.62
N PRO A 61 -16.94 18.00 13.79
CA PRO A 61 -16.43 17.72 15.12
C PRO A 61 -16.12 19.05 15.81
N THR A 62 -16.66 19.25 17.01
CA THR A 62 -16.26 20.36 17.87
C THR A 62 -14.74 20.34 18.05
N LEU A 63 -14.11 21.50 18.26
CA LEU A 63 -12.65 21.59 18.37
C LEU A 63 -12.08 20.58 19.39
N HIS A 64 -12.78 20.37 20.50
CA HIS A 64 -12.46 19.35 21.49
C HIS A 64 -12.50 17.92 20.93
N ASN A 65 -13.58 17.53 20.25
CA ASN A 65 -13.71 16.20 19.63
C ASN A 65 -12.67 15.98 18.52
N ALA A 66 -12.31 17.03 17.76
CA ALA A 66 -11.25 16.96 16.76
C ALA A 66 -9.86 16.70 17.39
N ILE A 67 -9.54 17.39 18.49
CA ILE A 67 -8.30 17.19 19.27
C ILE A 67 -8.24 15.76 19.82
N LEU A 68 -9.32 15.27 20.44
CA LEU A 68 -9.41 13.89 20.94
C LEU A 68 -9.23 12.85 19.83
N LEU A 69 -9.75 13.10 18.62
CA LEU A 69 -9.56 12.21 17.48
C LEU A 69 -8.09 12.12 17.08
N VAL A 70 -7.40 13.26 16.94
CA VAL A 70 -5.98 13.34 16.55
C VAL A 70 -5.07 12.71 17.61
N GLN A 71 -5.41 12.84 18.89
CA GLN A 71 -4.63 12.30 20.02
C GLN A 71 -4.93 10.83 20.35
N SER A 72 -5.82 10.16 19.62
CA SER A 72 -6.23 8.79 19.95
C SER A 72 -5.07 7.77 19.87
N SER A 73 -4.93 6.97 20.93
CA SER A 73 -3.89 5.95 21.07
C SER A 73 -4.50 4.66 21.64
N PRO A 74 -4.46 3.52 20.92
CA PRO A 74 -3.99 3.38 19.55
C PRO A 74 -4.88 4.14 18.54
N PRO A 75 -4.35 4.61 17.40
CA PRO A 75 -5.13 5.30 16.38
C PRO A 75 -6.29 4.44 15.86
N THR A 76 -7.48 5.02 15.81
CA THR A 76 -8.68 4.42 15.19
C THR A 76 -8.71 4.68 13.68
N TRP A 77 -9.51 3.94 12.91
CA TRP A 77 -9.71 4.24 11.47
C TRP A 77 -10.25 5.65 11.23
N GLN A 78 -11.16 6.14 12.07
CA GLN A 78 -11.68 7.51 12.00
C GLN A 78 -10.58 8.54 12.24
N SER A 79 -9.75 8.35 13.27
CA SER A 79 -8.60 9.23 13.54
C SER A 79 -7.57 9.25 12.41
N ALA A 80 -7.33 8.09 11.80
CA ALA A 80 -6.37 7.93 10.72
C ALA A 80 -6.85 8.68 9.47
N ILE A 81 -8.10 8.49 9.05
CA ILE A 81 -8.69 9.19 7.90
C ILE A 81 -8.70 10.70 8.13
N PHE A 82 -9.16 11.15 9.31
CA PHE A 82 -9.26 12.57 9.63
C PHE A 82 -7.89 13.26 9.70
N THR A 83 -6.94 12.69 10.45
CA THR A 83 -5.62 13.31 10.63
C THR A 83 -4.81 13.26 9.33
N ASN A 84 -4.90 12.17 8.57
CA ASN A 84 -4.30 12.07 7.25
C ASN A 84 -4.91 13.08 6.26
N LEU A 85 -6.23 13.34 6.32
CA LEU A 85 -6.87 14.39 5.51
C LEU A 85 -6.34 15.78 5.85
N LEU A 86 -6.23 16.13 7.14
CA LEU A 86 -5.62 17.39 7.56
C LEU A 86 -4.18 17.54 7.06
N ILE A 87 -3.37 16.48 7.19
CA ILE A 87 -1.98 16.48 6.72
C ILE A 87 -1.91 16.60 5.18
N PHE A 88 -2.79 15.93 4.44
CA PHE A 88 -2.81 16.02 2.97
C PHE A 88 -3.27 17.38 2.46
N LEU A 89 -4.21 18.05 3.16
CA LEU A 89 -4.61 19.42 2.85
C LEU A 89 -3.45 20.40 3.07
N LEU A 90 -2.82 20.36 4.25
CA LEU A 90 -1.69 21.23 4.60
C LEU A 90 -0.43 20.95 3.76
N GLY A 91 -0.15 19.66 3.49
CA GLY A 91 0.98 19.20 2.69
C GLY A 91 0.75 19.27 1.18
N SER A 92 -0.44 19.70 0.72
CA SER A 92 -0.79 19.72 -0.70
C SER A 92 0.23 20.46 -1.61
N PRO A 93 0.86 21.58 -1.21
CA PRO A 93 1.86 22.24 -2.05
C PRO A 93 3.12 21.39 -2.28
N VAL A 94 3.48 20.52 -1.33
CA VAL A 94 4.61 19.60 -1.47
C VAL A 94 4.19 18.38 -2.30
N LEU A 95 3.03 17.80 -2.00
CA LEU A 95 2.49 16.60 -2.64
C LEU A 95 2.36 16.77 -4.16
N VAL A 96 1.79 17.87 -4.65
CA VAL A 96 1.60 18.10 -6.11
C VAL A 96 2.92 18.17 -6.88
N THR A 97 4.03 18.50 -6.21
CA THR A 97 5.36 18.55 -6.85
C THR A 97 6.03 17.19 -6.98
N GLY A 98 5.57 16.17 -6.26
CA GLY A 98 6.14 14.82 -6.25
C GLY A 98 5.18 13.71 -6.70
N LEU A 99 3.88 13.99 -6.82
CA LEU A 99 2.84 13.02 -7.19
C LEU A 99 1.95 13.52 -8.34
N SER A 100 1.41 12.58 -9.12
CA SER A 100 0.24 12.82 -9.96
C SER A 100 -1.04 12.89 -9.11
N VAL A 101 -2.17 13.36 -9.66
CA VAL A 101 -3.46 13.38 -8.93
C VAL A 101 -3.87 11.97 -8.46
N SER A 102 -3.73 10.96 -9.32
CA SER A 102 -3.96 9.55 -8.94
C SER A 102 -2.91 9.01 -7.96
N GLY A 103 -1.67 9.51 -8.03
CA GLY A 103 -0.63 9.24 -7.03
C GLY A 103 -0.98 9.79 -5.64
N ILE A 104 -1.60 10.98 -5.55
CA ILE A 104 -2.08 11.55 -4.28
C ILE A 104 -3.18 10.67 -3.67
N VAL A 105 -4.12 10.14 -4.48
CA VAL A 105 -5.15 9.20 -3.98
C VAL A 105 -4.53 7.91 -3.44
N ALA A 106 -3.57 7.32 -4.16
CA ALA A 106 -2.85 6.13 -3.68
C ALA A 106 -2.06 6.43 -2.38
N ALA A 107 -1.39 7.59 -2.32
CA ALA A 107 -0.65 8.03 -1.15
C ALA A 107 -1.58 8.32 0.04
N PHE A 108 -2.81 8.79 -0.18
CA PHE A 108 -3.80 9.00 0.87
C PHE A 108 -4.24 7.68 1.51
N LEU A 109 -4.48 6.64 0.70
CA LEU A 109 -4.81 5.30 1.22
C LEU A 109 -3.63 4.71 2.02
N LEU A 110 -2.41 4.83 1.50
CA LEU A 110 -1.17 4.46 2.20
C LEU A 110 -1.00 5.22 3.52
N GLY A 111 -1.20 6.54 3.51
CA GLY A 111 -1.06 7.40 4.67
C GLY A 111 -2.05 7.06 5.78
N THR A 112 -3.30 6.78 5.40
CA THR A 112 -4.35 6.29 6.31
C THR A 112 -3.96 4.97 6.95
N LEU A 113 -3.51 4.00 6.15
CA LEU A 113 -3.10 2.68 6.63
C LEU A 113 -1.85 2.77 7.54
N THR A 114 -0.89 3.62 7.18
CA THR A 114 0.33 3.89 7.96
C THR A 114 0.00 4.52 9.31
N TRP A 115 -0.87 5.55 9.33
CA TRP A 115 -1.31 6.18 10.57
C TRP A 115 -2.06 5.19 11.46
N ARG A 116 -2.94 4.37 10.87
CA ARG A 116 -3.68 3.33 11.60
C ARG A 116 -2.77 2.26 12.20
N GLY A 117 -1.73 1.84 11.49
CA GLY A 117 -0.84 0.74 11.90
C GLY A 117 0.33 1.16 12.81
N PHE A 118 0.89 2.35 12.60
CA PHE A 118 2.15 2.79 13.22
C PHE A 118 2.12 4.21 13.82
N GLY A 119 0.99 4.91 13.71
CA GLY A 119 0.76 6.23 14.30
C GLY A 119 1.57 7.37 13.69
N PRO A 120 1.67 8.52 14.37
CA PRO A 120 2.37 9.71 13.85
C PRO A 120 3.85 9.43 13.55
N SER A 121 4.53 8.63 14.37
CA SER A 121 5.93 8.25 14.14
C SER A 121 6.13 7.46 12.84
N GLY A 122 5.26 6.50 12.55
CA GLY A 122 5.31 5.73 11.30
C GLY A 122 4.99 6.61 10.10
N PHE A 123 4.02 7.52 10.24
CA PHE A 123 3.68 8.48 9.20
C PHE A 123 4.84 9.44 8.90
N LEU A 124 5.54 9.94 9.93
CA LEU A 124 6.66 10.87 9.76
C LEU A 124 7.82 10.24 8.97
N LEU A 125 8.10 8.95 9.16
CA LEU A 125 9.06 8.21 8.34
C LEU A 125 8.66 8.19 6.85
N VAL A 126 7.40 7.90 6.54
CA VAL A 126 6.90 7.89 5.14
C VAL A 126 6.92 9.30 4.54
N ALA A 127 6.56 10.32 5.31
CA ALA A 127 6.64 11.71 4.89
C ALA A 127 8.10 12.14 4.60
N LEU A 128 9.06 11.74 5.44
CA LEU A 128 10.47 12.03 5.24
C LEU A 128 11.04 11.29 4.01
N TYR A 129 10.70 10.00 3.84
CA TYR A 129 10.99 9.25 2.61
C TYR A 129 10.44 9.99 1.38
N PHE A 130 9.18 10.44 1.41
CA PHE A 130 8.56 11.12 0.29
C PHE A 130 9.25 12.46 -0.05
N VAL A 131 9.56 13.27 0.96
CA VAL A 131 10.22 14.57 0.77
C VAL A 131 11.63 14.39 0.20
N ILE A 132 12.47 13.54 0.82
CA ILE A 132 13.84 13.31 0.36
C ILE A 132 13.83 12.63 -1.02
N GLY A 133 12.98 11.61 -1.20
CA GLY A 133 12.81 10.89 -2.46
C GLY A 133 12.30 11.77 -3.61
N THR A 134 11.54 12.82 -3.32
CA THR A 134 11.07 13.83 -4.30
C THR A 134 12.11 14.94 -4.54
N ALA A 135 12.92 15.27 -3.54
CA ALA A 135 14.01 16.23 -3.70
C ALA A 135 15.12 15.64 -4.58
N VAL A 136 15.53 14.38 -4.33
CA VAL A 136 16.63 13.74 -5.07
C VAL A 136 16.30 13.48 -6.54
N THR A 137 15.04 13.15 -6.88
CA THR A 137 14.62 13.02 -8.29
C THR A 137 14.73 14.33 -9.07
N LYS A 138 14.74 15.49 -8.40
CA LYS A 138 14.89 16.81 -9.03
C LYS A 138 16.34 17.29 -9.13
N VAL A 139 17.27 16.63 -8.45
CA VAL A 139 18.71 16.96 -8.53
C VAL A 139 19.19 16.78 -9.97
N LYS A 140 19.75 17.86 -10.55
CA LYS A 140 20.24 17.93 -11.94
C LYS A 140 19.21 17.47 -12.99
N MET A 141 17.92 17.79 -12.80
CA MET A 141 16.85 17.32 -13.70
C MET A 141 17.15 17.61 -15.18
N ALA A 142 17.55 18.83 -15.54
CA ALA A 142 17.87 19.19 -16.93
C ALA A 142 18.98 18.33 -17.57
N GLN A 143 20.00 17.93 -16.79
CA GLN A 143 21.05 17.00 -17.25
C GLN A 143 20.46 15.61 -17.53
N LYS A 144 19.60 15.11 -16.63
CA LYS A 144 18.96 13.79 -16.77
C LYS A 144 17.94 13.76 -17.90
N GLU A 145 17.20 14.86 -18.12
CA GLU A 145 16.28 15.01 -19.26
C GLU A 145 17.05 15.01 -20.58
N ALA A 146 18.14 15.77 -20.70
CA ALA A 146 19.00 15.78 -21.89
C ALA A 146 19.69 14.42 -22.16
N GLN A 147 19.89 13.61 -21.12
CA GLN A 147 20.46 12.26 -21.22
C GLN A 147 19.41 11.15 -21.39
N GLY A 148 18.10 11.48 -21.37
CA GLY A 148 17.02 10.50 -21.47
C GLY A 148 16.82 9.60 -20.23
N VAL A 149 17.51 9.89 -19.12
CA VAL A 149 17.52 9.08 -17.88
C VAL A 149 16.72 9.70 -16.73
N ALA A 150 15.98 10.78 -16.99
CA ALA A 150 15.16 11.45 -16.00
C ALA A 150 14.00 10.59 -15.50
N GLU A 151 13.69 10.73 -14.21
CA GLU A 151 12.51 10.12 -13.58
C GLU A 151 11.23 10.57 -14.32
N LYS A 152 10.37 9.59 -14.66
CA LYS A 152 9.16 9.80 -15.47
C LYS A 152 8.26 10.89 -14.85
N GLY A 153 7.57 11.64 -15.73
CA GLY A 153 6.67 12.71 -15.30
C GLY A 153 7.36 13.89 -14.59
N LYS A 154 8.64 14.16 -14.91
CA LYS A 154 9.49 15.17 -14.24
C LYS A 154 9.61 14.94 -12.73
N GLY A 155 9.78 13.69 -12.33
CA GLY A 155 9.85 13.29 -10.92
C GLY A 155 8.49 13.16 -10.20
N ARG A 156 7.36 13.31 -10.91
CA ARG A 156 6.02 13.11 -10.34
C ARG A 156 5.61 11.64 -10.44
N ARG A 157 5.54 10.96 -9.30
CA ARG A 157 5.18 9.53 -9.21
C ARG A 157 3.69 9.29 -9.38
N GLY A 158 3.36 8.25 -10.14
CA GLY A 158 1.99 7.77 -10.34
C GLY A 158 1.56 6.77 -9.25
N PRO A 159 0.31 6.27 -9.31
CA PRO A 159 -0.20 5.31 -8.34
C PRO A 159 0.60 3.99 -8.36
N GLY A 160 1.05 3.52 -9.53
CA GLY A 160 1.92 2.35 -9.68
C GLY A 160 3.20 2.49 -8.84
N SER A 161 3.92 3.60 -8.99
CA SER A 161 5.16 3.87 -8.24
C SER A 161 4.94 4.13 -6.76
N VAL A 162 3.78 4.68 -6.35
CA VAL A 162 3.41 4.79 -4.92
C VAL A 162 3.18 3.41 -4.31
N ILE A 163 2.40 2.54 -4.97
CA ILE A 163 2.15 1.16 -4.54
C ILE A 163 3.46 0.37 -4.54
N GLY A 164 4.25 0.47 -5.62
CA GLY A 164 5.55 -0.17 -5.76
C GLY A 164 6.56 0.24 -4.70
N SER A 165 6.47 1.48 -4.21
CA SER A 165 7.32 2.00 -3.12
C SER A 165 6.82 1.68 -1.71
N SER A 166 5.64 1.07 -1.56
CA SER A 166 4.99 0.92 -0.25
C SER A 166 4.34 -0.43 0.04
N ALA A 167 4.23 -1.33 -0.94
CA ALA A 167 3.54 -2.62 -0.81
C ALA A 167 3.95 -3.43 0.45
N ALA A 168 5.25 -3.59 0.70
CA ALA A 168 5.74 -4.28 1.90
C ALA A 168 5.36 -3.54 3.20
N GLY A 169 5.42 -2.21 3.22
CA GLY A 169 4.96 -1.37 4.32
C GLY A 169 3.46 -1.49 4.58
N CYS A 170 2.63 -1.55 3.52
CA CYS A 170 1.19 -1.82 3.60
C CYS A 170 0.91 -3.19 4.21
N VAL A 171 1.61 -4.24 3.77
CA VAL A 171 1.48 -5.60 4.32
C VAL A 171 1.86 -5.60 5.80
N CYS A 172 2.98 -5.00 6.17
CA CYS A 172 3.39 -4.86 7.57
C CYS A 172 2.37 -4.10 8.42
N ALA A 173 1.80 -3.01 7.89
CA ALA A 173 0.74 -2.26 8.57
C ALA A 173 -0.52 -3.12 8.79
N LEU A 174 -0.98 -3.85 7.78
CA LEU A 174 -2.13 -4.76 7.90
C LEU A 174 -1.87 -5.87 8.92
N LEU A 175 -0.72 -6.53 8.86
CA LEU A 175 -0.34 -7.59 9.81
C LEU A 175 -0.25 -7.06 11.26
N SER A 176 0.25 -5.84 11.44
CA SER A 176 0.24 -5.13 12.73
C SER A 176 -1.19 -4.85 13.22
N ILE A 177 -2.05 -4.28 12.35
CA ILE A 177 -3.45 -3.91 12.68
C ILE A 177 -4.29 -5.12 13.10
N TYR A 178 -4.13 -6.25 12.41
CA TYR A 178 -4.84 -7.50 12.73
C TYR A 178 -4.13 -8.38 13.77
N GLY A 179 -2.98 -7.93 14.31
CA GLY A 179 -2.25 -8.65 15.36
C GLY A 179 -1.72 -10.02 14.92
N ALA A 180 -1.40 -10.19 13.63
CA ALA A 180 -0.95 -11.47 13.08
C ALA A 180 0.34 -11.94 13.78
N GLY A 181 0.34 -13.17 14.32
CA GLY A 181 1.43 -13.71 15.15
C GLY A 181 1.46 -13.21 16.59
N GLY A 182 0.53 -12.34 17.01
CA GLY A 182 0.46 -11.80 18.37
C GLY A 182 1.51 -10.72 18.68
N LYS A 183 1.56 -10.30 19.96
CA LYS A 183 2.34 -9.13 20.43
C LYS A 183 3.82 -9.18 20.07
N SER A 184 4.43 -10.37 20.06
CA SER A 184 5.85 -10.55 19.72
C SER A 184 6.13 -10.24 18.24
N PHE A 185 5.20 -10.55 17.35
CA PHE A 185 5.33 -10.28 15.91
C PHE A 185 5.00 -8.83 15.54
N THR A 186 4.23 -8.10 16.35
CA THR A 186 3.96 -6.67 16.13
C THR A 186 5.23 -5.84 15.97
N ARG A 187 6.29 -6.13 16.73
CA ARG A 187 7.60 -5.47 16.59
C ARG A 187 8.36 -5.91 15.33
N LEU A 188 8.18 -7.14 14.87
CA LEU A 188 8.75 -7.59 13.59
C LEU A 188 8.05 -6.92 12.39
N TRP A 189 6.74 -6.69 12.47
CA TRP A 189 6.03 -5.90 11.45
C TRP A 189 6.45 -4.43 11.45
N GLU A 190 6.69 -3.84 12.62
CA GLU A 190 7.26 -2.48 12.72
C GLU A 190 8.68 -2.41 12.14
N LEU A 191 9.53 -3.41 12.42
CA LEU A 191 10.86 -3.52 11.81
C LEU A 191 10.80 -3.66 10.29
N GLY A 192 9.97 -4.56 9.77
CA GLY A 192 9.79 -4.78 8.33
C GLY A 192 9.27 -3.53 7.62
N PHE A 193 8.33 -2.82 8.23
CA PHE A 193 7.87 -1.52 7.76
C PHE A 193 9.02 -0.52 7.63
N VAL A 194 9.81 -0.29 8.70
CA VAL A 194 10.95 0.65 8.65
C VAL A 194 11.99 0.20 7.61
N ALA A 195 12.35 -1.08 7.59
CA ALA A 195 13.29 -1.64 6.63
C ALA A 195 12.83 -1.45 5.17
N SER A 196 11.53 -1.60 4.87
CA SER A 196 10.99 -1.41 3.52
C SER A 196 11.19 0.02 3.01
N PHE A 197 10.96 1.04 3.86
CA PHE A 197 11.16 2.44 3.50
C PHE A 197 12.64 2.84 3.49
N CYS A 198 13.48 2.28 4.38
CA CYS A 198 14.94 2.45 4.30
C CYS A 198 15.49 1.91 2.98
N THR A 199 14.98 0.74 2.54
CA THR A 199 15.36 0.11 1.28
C THR A 199 14.96 1.00 0.12
N LYS A 200 13.70 1.43 0.05
CA LYS A 200 13.24 2.27 -1.06
C LYS A 200 13.91 3.65 -1.11
N LEU A 201 14.24 4.24 0.04
CA LEU A 201 14.94 5.51 0.06
C LEU A 201 16.40 5.35 -0.38
N SER A 202 17.11 4.32 0.09
CA SER A 202 18.48 3.99 -0.35
C SER A 202 18.53 3.74 -1.86
N ASP A 203 17.58 2.97 -2.38
CA ASP A 203 17.42 2.70 -3.81
C ASP A 203 17.20 3.98 -4.64
N THR A 204 16.21 4.78 -4.22
CA THR A 204 15.87 6.05 -4.88
C THR A 204 17.03 7.04 -4.86
N VAL A 205 17.72 7.19 -3.73
CA VAL A 205 18.84 8.11 -3.60
C VAL A 205 20.06 7.59 -4.38
N SER A 206 20.33 6.29 -4.34
CA SER A 206 21.44 5.66 -5.07
C SER A 206 21.32 5.83 -6.57
N SER A 207 20.16 5.50 -7.13
CA SER A 207 19.88 5.62 -8.56
C SER A 207 19.90 7.08 -9.03
N GLU A 208 19.25 8.00 -8.31
CA GLU A 208 19.16 9.40 -8.72
C GLU A 208 20.48 10.17 -8.55
N ILE A 209 21.24 9.93 -7.47
CA ILE A 209 22.59 10.50 -7.32
C ILE A 209 23.56 9.86 -8.30
N GLY A 210 23.44 8.56 -8.59
CA GLY A 210 24.24 7.88 -9.61
C GLY A 210 24.05 8.47 -11.01
N LYS A 211 22.80 8.70 -11.43
CA LYS A 211 22.48 9.40 -12.69
C LYS A 211 23.06 10.83 -12.70
N ALA A 212 22.90 11.56 -11.59
CA ALA A 212 23.29 12.97 -11.50
C ALA A 212 24.82 13.20 -11.42
N TYR A 213 25.56 12.35 -10.71
CA TYR A 213 26.96 12.58 -10.35
C TYR A 213 27.92 11.41 -10.64
N GLY A 214 27.44 10.17 -10.79
CA GLY A 214 28.29 8.96 -10.81
C GLY A 214 29.34 8.96 -11.92
N LYS A 215 30.62 9.15 -11.61
CA LYS A 215 31.68 9.35 -12.62
C LYS A 215 31.77 8.18 -13.59
N THR A 216 31.71 6.96 -13.06
CA THR A 216 31.70 5.71 -13.83
C THR A 216 30.61 4.81 -13.30
N THR A 217 29.82 4.24 -14.21
CA THR A 217 28.75 3.28 -13.91
C THR A 217 29.14 1.89 -14.42
N TYR A 218 28.91 0.87 -13.60
CA TYR A 218 29.27 -0.52 -13.86
C TYR A 218 28.03 -1.41 -13.80
N LEU A 219 27.91 -2.37 -14.71
CA LEU A 219 26.84 -3.37 -14.64
C LEU A 219 27.15 -4.38 -13.53
N VAL A 220 26.28 -4.51 -12.53
CA VAL A 220 26.55 -5.27 -11.29
C VAL A 220 26.93 -6.74 -11.52
N THR A 221 26.48 -7.34 -12.63
CA THR A 221 26.71 -8.75 -12.98
C THR A 221 28.03 -9.04 -13.69
N THR A 222 28.62 -8.04 -14.37
CA THR A 222 29.81 -8.25 -15.22
C THR A 222 30.95 -7.28 -14.93
N PHE A 223 30.72 -6.28 -14.08
CA PHE A 223 31.64 -5.17 -13.78
C PHE A 223 32.15 -4.42 -15.03
N LYS A 224 31.46 -4.55 -16.17
CA LYS A 224 31.73 -3.76 -17.36
C LYS A 224 31.19 -2.34 -17.19
N VAL A 225 31.92 -1.36 -17.69
CA VAL A 225 31.46 0.03 -17.75
C VAL A 225 30.27 0.12 -18.71
N VAL A 226 29.18 0.74 -18.24
CA VAL A 226 27.94 0.95 -18.99
C VAL A 226 27.49 2.41 -18.86
N PRO A 227 26.65 2.93 -19.77
CA PRO A 227 26.07 4.26 -19.64
C PRO A 227 25.34 4.48 -18.31
N ARG A 228 25.23 5.74 -17.88
CA ARG A 228 24.40 6.09 -16.72
C ARG A 228 22.93 5.79 -17.03
N GLY A 229 22.19 5.35 -16.02
CA GLY A 229 20.76 5.04 -16.16
C GLY A 229 20.44 3.75 -16.93
N THR A 230 21.45 2.94 -17.29
CA THR A 230 21.22 1.54 -17.67
C THR A 230 20.68 0.77 -16.46
N GLU A 231 19.66 -0.06 -16.66
CA GLU A 231 19.07 -0.87 -15.59
C GLU A 231 20.11 -1.84 -15.00
N GLY A 232 20.16 -1.94 -13.67
CA GLY A 232 21.19 -2.71 -12.95
C GLY A 232 22.61 -2.12 -12.96
N ALA A 233 22.78 -0.87 -13.41
CA ALA A 233 24.05 -0.16 -13.32
C ALA A 233 24.26 0.53 -11.97
N VAL A 234 25.40 0.29 -11.34
CA VAL A 234 25.80 0.88 -10.05
C VAL A 234 26.96 1.87 -10.23
N SER A 235 27.06 2.86 -9.35
CA SER A 235 28.18 3.82 -9.28
C SER A 235 28.55 4.06 -7.82
N VAL A 236 29.82 4.38 -7.57
CA VAL A 236 30.32 4.59 -6.19
C VAL A 236 29.57 5.73 -5.51
N GLU A 237 29.37 6.85 -6.21
CA GLU A 237 28.65 8.02 -5.71
C GLU A 237 27.19 7.71 -5.38
N GLY A 238 26.51 6.93 -6.24
CA GLY A 238 25.17 6.44 -5.98
C GLY A 238 25.12 5.53 -4.76
N THR A 239 25.95 4.47 -4.74
CA THR A 239 25.98 3.50 -3.64
C THR A 239 26.23 4.19 -2.29
N VAL A 240 27.23 5.07 -2.19
CA VAL A 240 27.52 5.82 -0.95
C VAL A 240 26.33 6.68 -0.52
N ALA A 241 25.69 7.41 -1.44
CA ALA A 241 24.52 8.21 -1.13
C ALA A 241 23.31 7.35 -0.68
N GLY A 242 23.14 6.17 -1.26
CA GLY A 242 22.16 5.17 -0.83
C GLY A 242 22.40 4.70 0.61
N ILE A 243 23.64 4.35 0.97
CA ILE A 243 23.98 3.95 2.35
C ILE A 243 23.66 5.08 3.34
N MET A 244 24.04 6.32 3.01
CA MET A 244 23.74 7.47 3.85
C MET A 244 22.23 7.71 4.01
N ALA A 245 21.44 7.43 2.97
CA ALA A 245 19.99 7.58 3.00
C ALA A 245 19.28 6.51 3.85
N SER A 246 19.70 5.25 3.81
CA SER A 246 19.18 4.21 4.72
C SER A 246 19.62 4.47 6.16
N ILE A 247 20.87 4.89 6.40
CA ILE A 247 21.35 5.29 7.73
C ILE A 247 20.51 6.45 8.29
N LEU A 248 20.25 7.49 7.49
CA LEU A 248 19.43 8.63 7.90
C LEU A 248 18.02 8.20 8.32
N LEU A 249 17.33 7.42 7.49
CA LEU A 249 15.94 7.02 7.78
C LEU A 249 15.85 6.02 8.93
N ALA A 250 16.81 5.09 9.06
CA ALA A 250 16.90 4.18 10.20
C ALA A 250 17.19 4.93 11.52
N SER A 251 18.06 5.94 11.48
CA SER A 251 18.35 6.81 12.64
C SER A 251 17.12 7.59 13.09
N VAL A 252 16.31 8.09 12.15
CA VAL A 252 15.01 8.71 12.46
C VAL A 252 14.05 7.66 13.04
N GLY A 253 14.05 6.42 12.54
CA GLY A 253 13.30 5.30 13.11
C GLY A 253 13.67 5.02 14.58
N CYS A 254 14.95 5.11 14.93
CA CYS A 254 15.41 5.03 16.32
C CYS A 254 14.96 6.22 17.17
N PHE A 255 15.16 7.45 16.68
CA PHE A 255 14.77 8.66 17.41
C PHE A 255 13.26 8.69 17.73
N LEU A 256 12.43 8.19 16.80
CA LEU A 256 10.98 8.09 16.97
C LEU A 256 10.51 6.86 17.79
N GLY A 257 11.44 6.07 18.35
CA GLY A 257 11.13 4.88 19.16
C GLY A 257 10.46 3.73 18.41
N LYS A 258 10.60 3.70 17.07
CA LYS A 258 10.06 2.63 16.21
C LYS A 258 10.93 1.38 16.23
N ILE A 259 12.25 1.56 16.22
CA ILE A 259 13.26 0.50 16.21
C ILE A 259 14.43 0.82 17.15
N LYS A 260 15.14 -0.20 17.63
CA LYS A 260 16.37 -0.07 18.43
C LYS A 260 17.59 0.20 17.54
N VAL A 261 18.71 0.63 18.14
CA VAL A 261 19.97 0.88 17.42
C VAL A 261 20.47 -0.37 16.67
N ALA A 262 20.39 -1.56 17.29
CA ALA A 262 20.75 -2.81 16.62
C ALA A 262 19.82 -3.12 15.44
N GLU A 263 18.52 -2.87 15.59
CA GLU A 263 17.51 -3.03 14.54
C GLU A 263 17.74 -2.04 13.38
N ALA A 264 18.25 -0.83 13.64
CA ALA A 264 18.65 0.11 12.58
C ALA A 264 19.84 -0.38 11.76
N VAL A 265 20.85 -1.01 12.38
CA VAL A 265 21.94 -1.68 11.65
C VAL A 265 21.38 -2.81 10.77
N VAL A 266 20.42 -3.60 11.28
CA VAL A 266 19.72 -4.62 10.50
C VAL A 266 18.94 -4.02 9.33
N CYS A 267 18.21 -2.91 9.52
CA CYS A 267 17.54 -2.20 8.43
C CYS A 267 18.53 -1.76 7.33
N VAL A 268 19.66 -1.14 7.70
CA VAL A 268 20.67 -0.68 6.73
C VAL A 268 21.26 -1.86 5.96
N LEU A 269 21.70 -2.92 6.64
CA LEU A 269 22.28 -4.11 5.99
C LEU A 269 21.26 -4.77 5.04
N ALA A 270 20.02 -4.98 5.50
CA ALA A 270 18.96 -5.54 4.68
C ALA A 270 18.65 -4.68 3.44
N SER A 271 18.63 -3.35 3.58
CA SER A 271 18.47 -2.41 2.46
C SER A 271 19.59 -2.54 1.43
N GLN A 272 20.85 -2.67 1.85
CA GLN A 272 21.95 -2.77 0.90
C GLN A 272 21.96 -4.12 0.17
N ILE A 273 21.65 -5.23 0.86
CA ILE A 273 21.51 -6.55 0.23
C ILE A 273 20.35 -6.54 -0.78
N ALA A 274 19.21 -5.96 -0.40
CA ALA A 274 18.03 -5.88 -1.26
C ALA A 274 18.29 -5.04 -2.51
N ASN A 275 18.94 -3.88 -2.38
CA ASN A 275 19.29 -3.02 -3.52
C ASN A 275 20.32 -3.65 -4.47
N VAL A 276 21.26 -4.47 -3.97
CA VAL A 276 22.14 -5.26 -4.84
C VAL A 276 21.33 -6.34 -5.58
N GLY A 277 20.38 -7.00 -4.90
CA GLY A 277 19.45 -7.95 -5.52
C GLY A 277 18.58 -7.32 -6.61
N GLU A 278 18.05 -6.12 -6.35
CA GLU A 278 17.34 -5.28 -7.31
C GLU A 278 18.19 -5.05 -8.57
N SER A 279 19.43 -4.59 -8.41
CA SER A 279 20.27 -4.26 -9.56
C SER A 279 20.69 -5.51 -10.34
N VAL A 280 20.80 -6.67 -9.68
CA VAL A 280 20.99 -7.97 -10.37
C VAL A 280 19.74 -8.37 -11.15
N ILE A 281 18.54 -8.19 -10.58
CA ILE A 281 17.26 -8.42 -11.28
C ILE A 281 17.16 -7.50 -12.51
N GLY A 282 17.52 -6.22 -12.38
CA GLY A 282 17.54 -5.28 -13.50
C GLY A 282 18.51 -5.71 -14.60
N ALA A 283 19.78 -5.99 -14.24
CA ALA A 283 20.81 -6.39 -15.19
C ALA A 283 20.52 -7.72 -15.93
N VAL A 284 19.81 -8.66 -15.29
CA VAL A 284 19.54 -10.00 -15.85
C VAL A 284 18.18 -10.09 -16.54
N LEU A 285 17.13 -9.51 -15.96
CA LEU A 285 15.73 -9.79 -16.34
C LEU A 285 14.98 -8.60 -16.95
N GLN A 286 15.31 -7.35 -16.61
CA GLN A 286 14.64 -6.21 -17.23
C GLN A 286 14.99 -6.11 -18.73
N ASP A 287 14.02 -5.65 -19.51
CA ASP A 287 14.05 -5.57 -20.98
C ASP A 287 14.40 -6.87 -21.73
N LYS A 288 14.34 -8.04 -21.06
CA LYS A 288 14.42 -9.35 -21.72
C LYS A 288 13.07 -9.81 -22.25
N GLU A 289 13.10 -10.58 -23.32
CA GLU A 289 11.91 -11.30 -23.79
C GLU A 289 11.41 -12.29 -22.72
N GLY A 290 10.09 -12.42 -22.60
CA GLY A 290 9.44 -13.15 -21.50
C GLY A 290 9.25 -12.34 -20.20
N PHE A 291 10.09 -11.33 -19.93
CA PHE A 291 10.07 -10.56 -18.67
C PHE A 291 9.49 -9.14 -18.79
N LYS A 292 8.80 -8.82 -19.90
CA LYS A 292 8.16 -7.50 -20.12
C LYS A 292 7.12 -7.07 -19.06
N TRP A 293 6.64 -8.01 -18.23
CA TRP A 293 5.77 -7.73 -17.08
C TRP A 293 6.54 -7.14 -15.88
N LEU A 294 7.86 -7.33 -15.83
CA LEU A 294 8.76 -6.90 -14.75
C LEU A 294 9.11 -5.41 -14.86
N THR A 295 8.07 -4.59 -14.81
CA THR A 295 8.18 -3.12 -14.81
C THR A 295 8.99 -2.61 -13.62
N ASN A 296 9.54 -1.39 -13.70
CA ASN A 296 10.24 -0.76 -12.57
C ASN A 296 9.37 -0.73 -11.29
N ASP A 297 8.07 -0.46 -11.40
CA ASP A 297 7.15 -0.51 -10.24
C ASP A 297 7.03 -1.92 -9.63
N ALA A 298 7.10 -3.00 -10.44
CA ALA A 298 7.10 -4.38 -9.96
C ALA A 298 8.44 -4.78 -9.32
N VAL A 299 9.57 -4.36 -9.91
CA VAL A 299 10.90 -4.54 -9.32
C VAL A 299 11.02 -3.80 -7.98
N ASN A 300 10.43 -2.60 -7.87
CA ASN A 300 10.32 -1.87 -6.61
C ASN A 300 9.58 -2.69 -5.53
N VAL A 301 8.45 -3.33 -5.85
CA VAL A 301 7.74 -4.22 -4.90
C VAL A 301 8.66 -5.33 -4.40
N ILE A 302 9.38 -5.99 -5.32
CA ILE A 302 10.29 -7.09 -4.99
C ILE A 302 11.42 -6.60 -4.07
N ASN A 303 12.07 -5.48 -4.42
CA ASN A 303 13.17 -4.90 -3.65
C ASN A 303 12.74 -4.56 -2.20
N ILE A 304 11.68 -3.78 -2.02
CA ILE A 304 11.23 -3.38 -0.68
C ILE A 304 10.73 -4.56 0.16
N SER A 305 10.19 -5.59 -0.50
CA SER A 305 9.76 -6.83 0.16
C SER A 305 10.97 -7.65 0.60
N LEU A 306 12.00 -7.75 -0.24
CA LEU A 306 13.26 -8.41 0.08
C LEU A 306 13.94 -7.73 1.28
N GLY A 307 14.04 -6.39 1.28
CA GLY A 307 14.57 -5.62 2.41
C GLY A 307 13.78 -5.82 3.70
N SER A 308 12.44 -5.81 3.62
CA SER A 308 11.56 -6.10 4.77
C SER A 308 11.74 -7.52 5.31
N ILE A 309 11.77 -8.53 4.42
CA ILE A 309 11.87 -9.94 4.81
C ILE A 309 13.26 -10.24 5.39
N LEU A 310 14.32 -9.75 4.76
CA LEU A 310 15.69 -9.91 5.28
C LEU A 310 15.84 -9.29 6.67
N ALA A 311 15.31 -8.10 6.91
CA ALA A 311 15.37 -7.47 8.23
C ALA A 311 14.65 -8.32 9.30
N ILE A 312 13.46 -8.84 9.00
CA ILE A 312 12.70 -9.72 9.90
C ILE A 312 13.46 -11.03 10.16
N LEU A 313 13.99 -11.68 9.12
CA LEU A 313 14.72 -12.95 9.24
C LEU A 313 16.02 -12.78 10.04
N ILE A 314 16.81 -11.73 9.76
CA ILE A 314 18.02 -11.40 10.53
C ILE A 314 17.66 -11.16 12.00
N GLN A 315 16.61 -10.38 12.28
CA GLN A 315 16.17 -10.14 13.66
C GLN A 315 15.70 -11.41 14.36
N GLN A 316 14.96 -12.29 13.68
CA GLN A 316 14.55 -13.58 14.24
C GLN A 316 15.74 -14.50 14.53
N LEU A 317 16.76 -14.52 13.67
CA LEU A 317 18.00 -15.27 13.92
C LEU A 317 18.77 -14.69 15.12
N VAL A 318 18.92 -13.37 15.20
CA VAL A 318 19.56 -12.70 16.36
C VAL A 318 18.81 -13.03 17.64
N LEU A 319 17.49 -12.89 17.67
CA LEU A 319 16.67 -13.25 18.84
C LEU A 319 16.82 -14.73 19.22
N ARG A 320 16.90 -15.64 18.24
CA ARG A 320 17.00 -17.09 18.49
C ARG A 320 18.36 -17.54 19.03
N TYR A 321 19.45 -16.86 18.66
CA TYR A 321 20.81 -17.31 18.95
C TYR A 321 21.59 -16.44 19.95
N TRP A 322 21.18 -15.18 20.18
CA TRP A 322 21.94 -14.23 21.01
C TRP A 322 21.19 -13.71 22.25
N LEU A 323 19.89 -13.98 22.37
CA LEU A 323 19.05 -13.53 23.50
C LEU A 323 18.16 -14.70 23.98
N PRO A 324 18.69 -15.61 24.82
CA PRO A 324 17.92 -16.68 25.46
C PRO A 324 16.90 -16.13 26.47
#